data_AF-A0A2P8EFN3-F1
#
_entry.id   AF-A0A2P8EFN3-F1
#
_cell.length_a   1.000
_cell.length_b   1.000
_cell.length_c   1.000
_cell.angle_alpha   90.00
_cell.angle_beta   90.00
_cell.angle_gamma   90.00
#
_symmetry.space_group_name_H-M   'P 1'
#
loop_
_entity.id
_entity.type
_entity.pdbx_description
1 polymer ?
#
loop_
_entity_poly.entity_id
_entity_poly.type
_entity_poly.pdbx_seq_one_letter_code
_entity_poly.pdbx_strand_id
1 'polypeptide(L)'
;MAKRIDPVTAWAAYEVGISTVRSWLDDLPEQAWAQPSVLPGWDVTDLAAHLATVSASVTVLAAAPSDAHAGTASDYLASYAAVADEIADTARELADDGDREPAAVLARIDEQRAAAAEVVERIGLHDQVVTTRRVPVRLGDYLLTRVVEIAVHADDLARSVPDVTAPALPRDTVRMAARALLDVLAERAPGRSVEVRVPPFAAVQCVEGPRHTRGTPANVVELTSASWLRLAAGRTSWEDEVAAGNVSASGDRADLSGLLPLL
;
A
#
# COMPACT_ATOMS: atom_id res chain seq x y z
N MET A 1 -17.84 -3.79 -13.45
CA MET A 1 -17.76 -2.91 -12.27
C MET A 1 -16.96 -3.67 -11.22
N ALA A 2 -15.84 -3.10 -10.74
CA ALA A 2 -15.06 -3.71 -9.68
C ALA A 2 -15.94 -3.99 -8.45
N LYS A 3 -15.64 -5.07 -7.72
CA LYS A 3 -16.39 -5.42 -6.51
C LYS A 3 -16.20 -4.29 -5.50
N ARG A 4 -17.31 -3.74 -4.99
CA ARG A 4 -17.25 -2.71 -3.95
C ARG A 4 -16.47 -3.22 -2.74
N ILE A 5 -15.56 -2.39 -2.24
CA ILE A 5 -14.83 -2.66 -1.01
C ILE A 5 -15.73 -2.33 0.17
N ASP A 6 -15.90 -3.30 1.06
CA ASP A 6 -16.60 -3.09 2.33
C ASP A 6 -15.74 -2.22 3.26
N PRO A 7 -16.19 -1.01 3.64
CA PRO A 7 -15.41 -0.12 4.51
C PRO A 7 -15.08 -0.75 5.87
N VAL A 8 -15.96 -1.59 6.42
CA VAL A 8 -15.73 -2.26 7.71
C VAL A 8 -14.54 -3.20 7.60
N THR A 9 -14.51 -4.04 6.57
CA THR A 9 -13.40 -4.96 6.31
C THR A 9 -12.08 -4.22 6.05
N ALA A 10 -12.09 -3.14 5.25
CA ALA A 10 -10.89 -2.36 4.97
C ALA A 10 -10.34 -1.64 6.20
N TRP A 11 -11.22 -1.03 7.00
CA TRP A 11 -10.83 -0.39 8.26
C TRP A 11 -10.21 -1.37 9.23
N ALA A 12 -10.84 -2.53 9.43
CA ALA A 12 -10.31 -3.56 10.32
C ALA A 12 -8.94 -4.08 9.86
N ALA A 13 -8.74 -4.31 8.54
CA ALA A 13 -7.46 -4.74 8.00
C ALA A 13 -6.36 -3.68 8.16
N TYR A 14 -6.71 -2.40 8.04
CA TYR A 14 -5.79 -1.29 8.32
C TYR A 14 -5.41 -1.23 9.79
N GLU A 15 -6.40 -1.19 10.70
CA GLU A 15 -6.19 -1.06 12.15
C GLU A 15 -5.34 -2.20 12.73
N VAL A 16 -5.62 -3.45 12.34
CA VAL A 16 -4.81 -4.61 12.80
C VAL A 16 -3.40 -4.53 12.20
N GLY A 17 -3.27 -4.11 10.93
CA GLY A 17 -1.98 -3.94 10.26
C GLY A 17 -1.09 -2.91 10.96
N ILE A 18 -1.59 -1.68 11.14
CA ILE A 18 -0.82 -0.61 11.79
C ILE A 18 -0.54 -0.92 13.26
N SER A 19 -1.46 -1.56 13.98
CA SER A 19 -1.23 -2.00 15.36
C SER A 19 -0.11 -3.03 15.46
N THR A 20 -0.05 -3.97 14.50
CA THR A 20 1.03 -4.97 14.43
C THR A 20 2.39 -4.31 14.20
N VAL A 21 2.49 -3.37 13.25
CA VAL A 21 3.74 -2.66 12.96
C VAL A 21 4.14 -1.77 14.13
N ARG A 22 3.20 -0.98 14.68
CA ARG A 22 3.45 -0.13 15.85
C ARG A 22 3.98 -0.97 17.01
N SER A 23 3.34 -2.08 17.35
CA SER A 23 3.80 -2.93 18.46
C SER A 23 5.23 -3.41 18.27
N TRP A 24 5.63 -3.73 17.05
CA TRP A 24 7.00 -4.14 16.74
C TRP A 24 8.00 -2.99 16.76
N LEU A 25 7.59 -1.78 16.38
CA LEU A 25 8.46 -0.60 16.49
C LEU A 25 8.90 -0.33 17.94
N ASP A 26 8.06 -0.67 18.92
CA ASP A 26 8.36 -0.57 20.36
C ASP A 26 9.50 -1.53 20.80
N ASP A 27 9.72 -2.61 20.04
CA ASP A 27 10.79 -3.60 20.29
C ASP A 27 12.11 -3.25 19.58
N LEU A 28 12.15 -2.19 18.76
CA LEU A 28 13.36 -1.82 18.04
C LEU A 28 14.42 -1.25 19.00
N PRO A 29 15.70 -1.65 18.83
CA PRO A 29 16.77 -1.07 19.63
C PRO A 29 16.97 0.41 19.25
N GLU A 30 17.31 1.25 20.23
CA GLU A 30 17.43 2.71 20.06
C GLU A 30 18.32 3.10 18.85
N GLN A 31 19.45 2.41 18.66
CA GLN A 31 20.36 2.68 17.55
C GLN A 31 19.77 2.43 16.15
N ALA A 32 18.71 1.63 16.03
CA ALA A 32 18.07 1.35 14.76
C ALA A 32 17.30 2.56 14.21
N TRP A 33 16.87 3.49 15.07
CA TRP A 33 15.99 4.59 14.67
C TRP A 33 16.69 5.65 13.81
N ALA A 34 17.96 5.94 14.09
CA ALA A 34 18.75 6.93 13.35
C ALA A 34 19.47 6.35 12.13
N GLN A 35 19.34 5.04 11.88
CA GLN A 35 20.02 4.41 10.74
C GLN A 35 19.25 4.66 9.44
N PRO A 36 19.94 4.69 8.28
CA PRO A 36 19.27 4.82 6.99
C PRO A 36 18.23 3.72 6.78
N SER A 37 17.05 4.11 6.29
CA SER A 37 16.03 3.17 5.82
C SER A 37 16.32 2.71 4.39
N VAL A 38 15.50 1.79 3.88
CA VAL A 38 15.52 1.42 2.46
C VAL A 38 14.93 2.47 1.52
N LEU A 39 14.31 3.53 2.07
CA LEU A 39 13.83 4.66 1.27
C LEU A 39 14.94 5.72 1.17
N PRO A 40 15.35 6.12 -0.05
CA PRO A 40 16.44 7.08 -0.23
C PRO A 40 16.19 8.40 0.51
N GLY A 41 17.16 8.81 1.33
CA GLY A 41 17.11 10.07 2.08
C GLY A 41 16.27 10.03 3.35
N TRP A 42 15.78 8.86 3.76
CA TRP A 42 15.00 8.66 4.98
C TRP A 42 15.75 7.75 5.95
N ASP A 43 15.75 8.07 7.23
CA ASP A 43 16.10 7.12 8.29
C ASP A 43 14.86 6.32 8.76
N VAL A 44 15.05 5.39 9.69
CA VAL A 44 13.95 4.59 10.25
C VAL A 44 12.96 5.47 11.02
N THR A 45 13.41 6.58 11.61
CA THR A 45 12.57 7.56 12.31
C THR A 45 11.60 8.23 11.35
N ASP A 46 12.08 8.69 10.19
CA ASP A 46 11.26 9.31 9.15
C ASP A 46 10.20 8.32 8.64
N LEU A 47 10.60 7.06 8.40
CA LEU A 47 9.70 6.03 7.91
C LEU A 47 8.64 5.64 8.96
N ALA A 48 9.01 5.56 10.24
CA ALA A 48 8.06 5.33 11.33
C ALA A 48 7.11 6.53 11.49
N ALA A 49 7.61 7.77 11.45
CA ALA A 49 6.81 8.99 11.51
C ALA A 49 5.80 9.08 10.35
N HIS A 50 6.15 8.57 9.17
CA HIS A 50 5.20 8.51 8.05
C HIS A 50 3.96 7.66 8.35
N LEU A 51 4.05 6.60 9.18
CA LEU A 51 2.87 5.84 9.60
C LEU A 51 1.85 6.71 10.36
N ALA A 52 2.32 7.71 11.11
CA ALA A 52 1.43 8.70 11.74
C ALA A 52 0.78 9.60 10.68
N THR A 53 1.48 9.95 9.61
CA THR A 53 0.92 10.72 8.47
C THR A 53 -0.16 9.92 7.73
N VAL A 54 0.02 8.59 7.59
CA VAL A 54 -1.00 7.69 7.04
C VAL A 54 -2.27 7.72 7.91
N SER A 55 -2.15 7.64 9.24
CA SER A 55 -3.32 7.78 10.13
C SER A 55 -3.93 9.19 10.09
N ALA A 56 -3.09 10.22 10.12
CA ALA A 56 -3.49 11.62 10.04
C ALA A 56 -4.26 11.94 8.75
N SER A 57 -4.07 11.18 7.67
CA SER A 57 -4.87 11.34 6.45
C SER A 57 -6.35 10.97 6.62
N VAL A 58 -6.68 10.10 7.57
CA VAL A 58 -8.06 9.71 7.86
C VAL A 58 -8.78 10.80 8.65
N THR A 59 -8.05 11.61 9.43
CA THR A 59 -8.64 12.63 10.31
C THR A 59 -9.30 13.79 9.56
N VAL A 60 -8.91 14.00 8.30
CA VAL A 60 -9.47 15.05 7.44
C VAL A 60 -10.67 14.58 6.61
N LEU A 61 -11.11 13.33 6.75
CA LEU A 61 -12.28 12.82 6.03
C LEU A 61 -13.55 13.53 6.49
N ALA A 62 -14.39 13.89 5.51
CA ALA A 62 -15.73 14.38 5.74
C ALA A 62 -16.68 13.84 4.66
N ALA A 63 -17.99 13.76 4.97
CA ALA A 63 -18.99 13.37 3.99
C ALA A 63 -18.93 14.29 2.76
N ALA A 64 -18.93 13.70 1.57
CA ALA A 64 -18.93 14.47 0.33
C ALA A 64 -20.33 15.03 -0.01
N PRO A 65 -20.40 16.13 -0.79
CA PRO A 65 -21.64 16.57 -1.40
C PRO A 65 -22.33 15.44 -2.19
N SER A 66 -23.67 15.44 -2.25
CA SER A 66 -24.43 14.35 -2.87
C SER A 66 -24.23 14.19 -4.38
N ASP A 67 -23.68 15.22 -5.05
CA ASP A 67 -23.32 15.25 -6.48
C ASP A 67 -21.83 14.98 -6.74
N ALA A 68 -21.05 14.69 -5.68
CA ALA A 68 -19.63 14.38 -5.82
C ALA A 68 -19.42 13.07 -6.60
N HIS A 69 -18.56 13.14 -7.61
CA HIS A 69 -18.14 11.98 -8.37
C HIS A 69 -16.97 11.31 -7.66
N ALA A 70 -17.16 10.08 -7.21
CA ALA A 70 -16.11 9.32 -6.55
C ALA A 70 -15.12 8.77 -7.59
N GLY A 71 -13.83 9.06 -7.41
CA GLY A 71 -12.75 8.32 -8.06
C GLY A 71 -12.65 6.89 -7.52
N THR A 72 -11.87 6.06 -8.21
CA THR A 72 -11.53 4.69 -7.78
C THR A 72 -10.33 4.68 -6.83
N ALA A 73 -10.04 3.53 -6.22
CA ALA A 73 -8.77 3.33 -5.51
C ALA A 73 -7.56 3.49 -6.45
N SER A 74 -7.70 3.09 -7.73
CA SER A 74 -6.66 3.28 -8.75
C SER A 74 -6.40 4.75 -9.05
N ASP A 75 -7.47 5.55 -9.21
CA ASP A 75 -7.36 7.01 -9.40
C ASP A 75 -6.64 7.67 -8.22
N TYR A 76 -6.99 7.25 -7.00
CA TYR A 76 -6.37 7.81 -5.80
C TYR A 76 -4.89 7.42 -5.67
N LEU A 77 -4.54 6.15 -5.88
CA LEU A 77 -3.14 5.70 -5.83
C LEU A 77 -2.30 6.32 -6.97
N ALA A 78 -2.87 6.51 -8.16
CA ALA A 78 -2.18 7.17 -9.29
C ALA A 78 -1.80 8.63 -8.99
N SER A 79 -2.47 9.27 -8.02
CA SER A 79 -2.14 10.64 -7.63
C SER A 79 -0.84 10.76 -6.82
N TYR A 80 -0.30 9.65 -6.28
CA TYR A 80 0.82 9.67 -5.34
C TYR A 80 2.11 10.17 -5.98
N ALA A 81 2.48 9.62 -7.14
CA ALA A 81 3.69 10.03 -7.85
C ALA A 81 3.77 11.54 -8.10
N ALA A 82 2.63 12.19 -8.38
CA ALA A 82 2.58 13.64 -8.64
C ALA A 82 2.81 14.51 -7.39
N VAL A 83 2.64 13.94 -6.19
CA VAL A 83 2.77 14.64 -4.90
C VAL A 83 3.76 13.94 -3.97
N ALA A 84 4.64 13.09 -4.50
CA ALA A 84 5.57 12.30 -3.70
C ALA A 84 6.52 13.18 -2.87
N ASP A 85 6.98 14.29 -3.45
CA ASP A 85 7.82 15.28 -2.77
C ASP A 85 7.05 15.95 -1.61
N GLU A 86 5.79 16.33 -1.82
CA GLU A 86 4.93 16.91 -0.75
C GLU A 86 4.68 15.91 0.39
N ILE A 87 4.44 14.63 0.06
CA ILE A 87 4.28 13.56 1.06
C ILE A 87 5.58 13.41 1.87
N ALA A 88 6.73 13.45 1.19
CA ALA A 88 8.01 13.30 1.84
C ALA A 88 8.36 14.52 2.71
N ASP A 89 8.05 15.72 2.23
CA ASP A 89 8.20 16.96 3.00
C ASP A 89 7.29 16.94 4.24
N THR A 90 6.03 16.54 4.10
CA THR A 90 5.10 16.38 5.25
C THR A 90 5.62 15.37 6.26
N ALA A 91 6.20 14.24 5.81
CA ALA A 91 6.74 13.23 6.71
C ALA A 91 7.99 13.74 7.46
N ARG A 92 8.86 14.48 6.78
CA ARG A 92 10.05 15.12 7.36
C ARG A 92 9.68 16.26 8.30
N GLU A 93 8.76 17.14 7.91
CA GLU A 93 8.20 18.17 8.78
C GLU A 93 7.57 17.56 10.02
N LEU A 94 6.81 16.46 9.88
CA LEU A 94 6.26 15.76 11.03
C LEU A 94 7.40 15.23 11.91
N ALA A 95 8.43 14.59 11.35
CA ALA A 95 9.58 14.14 12.12
C ALA A 95 10.31 15.30 12.84
N ASP A 96 10.49 16.45 12.17
CA ASP A 96 11.26 17.61 12.65
C ASP A 96 10.49 18.55 13.60
N ASP A 97 9.18 18.73 13.42
CA ASP A 97 8.31 19.54 14.28
C ASP A 97 8.05 18.88 15.65
N GLY A 98 8.47 17.62 15.81
CA GLY A 98 8.34 16.85 17.04
C GLY A 98 9.67 16.41 17.62
N ASP A 99 9.59 15.79 18.79
CA ASP A 99 10.71 15.06 19.34
C ASP A 99 10.99 13.82 18.46
N ARG A 100 12.20 13.71 17.93
CA ARG A 100 12.66 12.58 17.10
C ARG A 100 13.02 11.35 17.95
N GLU A 101 12.95 11.47 19.28
CA GLU A 101 13.07 10.34 20.18
C GLU A 101 12.04 9.24 19.85
N PRO A 102 12.44 7.96 19.81
CA PRO A 102 11.56 6.84 19.47
C PRO A 102 10.20 6.86 20.17
N ALA A 103 10.20 7.16 21.47
CA ALA A 103 8.98 7.21 22.28
C ALA A 103 7.98 8.28 21.81
N ALA A 104 8.47 9.43 21.33
CA ALA A 104 7.62 10.50 20.83
C ALA A 104 7.03 10.17 19.45
N VAL A 105 7.79 9.49 18.59
CA VAL A 105 7.29 8.98 17.30
C VAL A 105 6.18 7.96 17.53
N LEU A 106 6.40 7.00 18.44
CA LEU A 106 5.41 5.98 18.80
C LEU A 106 4.14 6.62 19.38
N ALA A 107 4.28 7.59 20.29
CA ALA A 107 3.15 8.32 20.87
C ALA A 107 2.33 9.03 19.80
N ARG A 108 2.98 9.62 18.79
CA ARG A 108 2.30 10.29 17.68
C ARG A 108 1.58 9.32 16.74
N ILE A 109 2.14 8.14 16.49
CA ILE A 109 1.41 7.08 15.77
C ILE A 109 0.12 6.73 16.52
N ASP A 110 0.19 6.57 17.85
CA ASP A 110 -0.99 6.24 18.66
C ASP A 110 -2.01 7.37 18.71
N GLU A 111 -1.58 8.62 18.85
CA GLU A 111 -2.45 9.81 18.82
C GLU A 111 -3.19 9.91 17.49
N GLN A 112 -2.48 9.83 16.36
CA GLN A 112 -3.10 9.94 15.04
C GLN A 112 -4.01 8.76 14.73
N ARG A 113 -3.68 7.55 15.21
CA ARG A 113 -4.56 6.38 15.08
C ARG A 113 -5.85 6.56 15.90
N ALA A 114 -5.75 7.05 17.14
CA ALA A 114 -6.93 7.34 17.96
C ALA A 114 -7.82 8.42 17.31
N ALA A 115 -7.23 9.51 16.83
CA ALA A 115 -7.96 10.56 16.11
C ALA A 115 -8.63 10.03 14.83
N ALA A 116 -7.96 9.15 14.08
CA ALA A 116 -8.53 8.50 12.91
C ALA A 116 -9.75 7.65 13.27
N ALA A 117 -9.68 6.88 14.36
CA ALA A 117 -10.78 6.06 14.85
C ALA A 117 -12.00 6.91 15.25
N GLU A 118 -11.80 8.05 15.94
CA GLU A 118 -12.88 8.98 16.28
C GLU A 118 -13.57 9.54 15.02
N VAL A 119 -12.80 9.88 13.97
CA VAL A 119 -13.36 10.34 12.70
C VAL A 119 -14.18 9.23 12.03
N VAL A 120 -13.66 8.01 11.98
CA VAL A 120 -14.35 6.85 11.40
C VAL A 120 -15.65 6.54 12.15
N GLU A 121 -15.64 6.61 13.47
CA GLU A 121 -16.84 6.47 14.29
C GLU A 121 -17.87 7.56 13.97
N ARG A 122 -17.42 8.82 13.90
CA ARG A 122 -18.28 9.97 13.62
C ARG A 122 -18.93 9.92 12.23
N ILE A 123 -18.17 9.55 11.18
CA ILE A 123 -18.70 9.49 9.81
C ILE A 123 -19.44 8.18 9.49
N GLY A 124 -19.14 7.12 10.24
CA GLY A 124 -19.70 5.79 10.08
C GLY A 124 -19.10 4.95 8.93
N LEU A 125 -18.99 3.65 9.15
CA LEU A 125 -18.45 2.68 8.18
C LEU A 125 -19.55 2.10 7.28
N HIS A 126 -20.10 2.92 6.38
CA HIS A 126 -21.05 2.48 5.36
C HIS A 126 -20.60 2.92 3.96
N ASP A 127 -21.23 2.39 2.90
CA ASP A 127 -20.92 2.77 1.52
C ASP A 127 -21.32 4.23 1.27
N GLN A 128 -20.34 5.12 1.33
CA GLN A 128 -20.50 6.56 1.14
C GLN A 128 -19.30 7.16 0.39
N VAL A 129 -19.48 8.34 -0.18
CA VAL A 129 -18.39 9.12 -0.77
C VAL A 129 -17.89 10.10 0.29
N VAL A 130 -16.58 10.17 0.44
CA VAL A 130 -15.90 11.09 1.37
C VAL A 130 -15.01 12.06 0.59
N THR A 131 -14.93 13.29 1.09
CA THR A 131 -13.86 14.22 0.71
C THR A 131 -12.56 13.80 1.36
N THR A 132 -11.46 13.97 0.64
CA THR A 132 -10.10 13.60 1.06
C THR A 132 -9.17 14.78 0.79
N ARG A 133 -7.87 14.63 1.06
CA ARG A 133 -6.87 15.64 0.67
C ARG A 133 -6.72 15.83 -0.84
N ARG A 134 -7.19 14.89 -1.65
CA ARG A 134 -6.93 14.86 -3.10
C ARG A 134 -8.21 14.96 -3.90
N VAL A 135 -8.99 13.88 -3.93
CA VAL A 135 -10.24 13.79 -4.69
C VAL A 135 -11.33 13.10 -3.85
N PRO A 136 -12.63 13.34 -4.12
CA PRO A 136 -13.68 12.53 -3.53
C PRO A 136 -13.53 11.06 -3.92
N VAL A 137 -13.63 10.15 -2.96
CA VAL A 137 -13.50 8.69 -3.17
C VAL A 137 -14.55 7.97 -2.32
N ARG A 138 -14.96 6.77 -2.72
CA ARG A 138 -15.75 5.91 -1.83
C ARG A 138 -14.94 5.56 -0.59
N LEU A 139 -15.56 5.58 0.59
CA LEU A 139 -14.87 5.33 1.86
C LEU A 139 -14.11 3.99 1.86
N GLY A 140 -14.72 2.92 1.33
CA GLY A 140 -14.06 1.61 1.25
C GLY A 140 -12.82 1.62 0.36
N ASP A 141 -12.87 2.31 -0.77
CA ASP A 141 -11.74 2.45 -1.70
C ASP A 141 -10.63 3.31 -1.08
N TYR A 142 -10.99 4.39 -0.39
CA TYR A 142 -10.05 5.22 0.36
C TYR A 142 -9.33 4.42 1.45
N LEU A 143 -10.08 3.70 2.29
CA LEU A 143 -9.51 2.88 3.36
C LEU A 143 -8.65 1.74 2.82
N LEU A 144 -8.99 1.18 1.65
CA LEU A 144 -8.14 0.22 0.96
C LEU A 144 -6.76 0.80 0.62
N THR A 145 -6.68 2.09 0.25
CA THR A 145 -5.37 2.73 0.03
C THR A 145 -4.55 2.79 1.32
N ARG A 146 -5.17 2.99 2.49
CA ARG A 146 -4.45 2.93 3.78
C ARG A 146 -3.91 1.51 4.05
N VAL A 147 -4.66 0.48 3.69
CA VAL A 147 -4.19 -0.92 3.79
C VAL A 147 -2.96 -1.16 2.89
N VAL A 148 -2.94 -0.58 1.68
CA VAL A 148 -1.77 -0.64 0.78
C VAL A 148 -0.56 0.06 1.42
N GLU A 149 -0.72 1.27 1.95
CA GLU A 149 0.35 2.03 2.62
C GLU A 149 0.99 1.20 3.74
N ILE A 150 0.17 0.62 4.63
CA ILE A 150 0.67 -0.18 5.74
C ILE A 150 1.39 -1.44 5.26
N ALA A 151 0.88 -2.12 4.23
CA ALA A 151 1.54 -3.30 3.70
C ALA A 151 2.91 -2.98 3.08
N VAL A 152 3.01 -1.88 2.34
CA VAL A 152 4.26 -1.42 1.71
C VAL A 152 5.25 -0.95 2.77
N HIS A 153 4.83 -0.07 3.67
CA HIS A 153 5.75 0.51 4.65
C HIS A 153 6.15 -0.44 5.77
N ALA A 154 5.36 -1.46 6.08
CA ALA A 154 5.82 -2.56 6.93
C ALA A 154 6.97 -3.34 6.28
N ASP A 155 6.91 -3.62 4.96
CA ASP A 155 8.01 -4.25 4.24
C ASP A 155 9.24 -3.32 4.18
N ASP A 156 9.03 -2.02 3.93
CA ASP A 156 10.11 -1.03 3.93
C ASP A 156 10.81 -0.99 5.31
N LEU A 157 10.06 -0.96 6.41
CA LEU A 157 10.63 -1.00 7.77
C LEU A 157 11.37 -2.31 8.01
N ALA A 158 10.76 -3.46 7.73
CA ALA A 158 11.39 -4.78 7.93
C ALA A 158 12.73 -4.90 7.19
N ARG A 159 12.82 -4.38 5.96
CA ARG A 159 14.07 -4.38 5.19
C ARG A 159 15.08 -3.35 5.69
N SER A 160 14.63 -2.31 6.39
CA SER A 160 15.48 -1.26 6.97
C SER A 160 16.18 -1.73 8.24
N VAL A 161 15.64 -2.71 8.95
CA VAL A 161 16.19 -3.28 10.19
C VAL A 161 16.31 -4.82 10.11
N PRO A 162 17.10 -5.36 9.17
CA PRO A 162 17.11 -6.80 8.88
C PRO A 162 17.58 -7.68 10.04
N ASP A 163 18.31 -7.10 11.01
CA ASP A 163 18.79 -7.80 12.21
C ASP A 163 17.71 -7.97 13.29
N VAL A 164 16.55 -7.31 13.13
CA VAL A 164 15.41 -7.45 14.02
C VAL A 164 14.31 -8.25 13.32
N THR A 165 13.80 -9.29 13.97
CA THR A 165 12.75 -10.13 13.38
C THR A 165 11.45 -9.33 13.30
N ALA A 166 11.04 -8.97 12.09
CA ALA A 166 9.76 -8.32 11.84
C ALA A 166 8.58 -9.29 12.04
N PRO A 167 7.43 -8.82 12.54
CA PRO A 167 6.23 -9.63 12.66
C PRO A 167 5.67 -9.95 11.27
N ALA A 168 5.03 -11.12 11.14
CA ALA A 168 4.21 -11.38 9.97
C ALA A 168 2.99 -10.44 10.00
N LEU A 169 2.80 -9.65 8.95
CA LEU A 169 1.58 -8.85 8.83
C LEU A 169 0.33 -9.73 8.81
N PRO A 170 -0.80 -9.22 9.35
CA PRO A 170 -2.06 -9.94 9.31
C PRO A 170 -2.43 -10.36 7.88
N ARG A 171 -2.87 -11.61 7.74
CA ARG A 171 -3.17 -12.20 6.43
C ARG A 171 -4.13 -11.36 5.59
N ASP A 172 -5.12 -10.74 6.21
CA ASP A 172 -6.10 -9.90 5.51
C ASP A 172 -5.53 -8.57 5.03
N THR A 173 -4.64 -7.94 5.79
CA THR A 173 -3.89 -6.73 5.36
C THR A 173 -3.11 -7.03 4.08
N VAL A 174 -2.31 -8.11 4.08
CA VAL A 174 -1.52 -8.52 2.90
C VAL A 174 -2.42 -8.90 1.73
N ARG A 175 -3.47 -9.70 1.98
CA ARG A 175 -4.43 -10.12 0.96
C ARG A 175 -5.09 -8.93 0.26
N MET A 176 -5.54 -7.95 1.03
CA MET A 176 -6.23 -6.78 0.49
C MET A 176 -5.28 -5.87 -0.28
N ALA A 177 -4.08 -5.61 0.24
CA ALA A 177 -3.08 -4.81 -0.47
C ALA A 177 -2.64 -5.45 -1.79
N ALA A 178 -2.29 -6.75 -1.77
CA ALA A 178 -1.89 -7.48 -2.96
C ALA A 178 -3.00 -7.51 -4.03
N ARG A 179 -4.25 -7.76 -3.60
CA ARG A 179 -5.42 -7.74 -4.48
C ARG A 179 -5.66 -6.35 -5.06
N ALA A 180 -5.59 -5.30 -4.25
CA ALA A 180 -5.81 -3.93 -4.68
C ALA A 180 -4.85 -3.55 -5.81
N LEU A 181 -3.56 -3.82 -5.62
CA LEU A 181 -2.54 -3.51 -6.64
C LEU A 181 -2.72 -4.35 -7.91
N LEU A 182 -3.14 -5.62 -7.81
CA LEU A 182 -3.48 -6.41 -9.00
C LEU A 182 -4.70 -5.83 -9.74
N ASP A 183 -5.72 -5.39 -9.01
CA ASP A 183 -6.89 -4.74 -9.62
C ASP A 183 -6.48 -3.41 -10.29
N VAL A 184 -5.54 -2.63 -9.71
CA VAL A 184 -4.94 -1.44 -10.33
C VAL A 184 -4.21 -1.79 -11.63
N LEU A 185 -3.39 -2.84 -11.64
CA LEU A 185 -2.72 -3.32 -12.86
C LEU A 185 -3.74 -3.66 -13.95
N ALA A 186 -4.80 -4.40 -13.60
CA ALA A 186 -5.83 -4.82 -14.54
C ALA A 186 -6.70 -3.65 -15.04
N GLU A 187 -6.87 -2.60 -14.23
CA GLU A 187 -7.55 -1.37 -14.63
C GLU A 187 -6.71 -0.54 -15.60
N ARG A 188 -5.41 -0.38 -15.33
CA ARG A 188 -4.49 0.39 -16.18
C ARG A 188 -4.11 -0.33 -17.47
N ALA A 189 -4.06 -1.66 -17.44
CA ALA A 189 -3.77 -2.50 -18.60
C ALA A 189 -4.87 -3.57 -18.78
N PRO A 190 -6.09 -3.18 -19.22
CA PRO A 190 -7.19 -4.12 -19.35
C PRO A 190 -6.89 -5.20 -20.38
N GLY A 191 -7.41 -6.40 -20.17
CA GLY A 191 -7.28 -7.49 -21.14
C GLY A 191 -7.29 -8.87 -20.51
N ARG A 192 -6.97 -9.87 -21.34
CA ARG A 192 -7.03 -11.29 -20.95
C ARG A 192 -5.87 -12.09 -21.52
N SER A 193 -4.80 -11.42 -21.94
CA SER A 193 -3.67 -12.07 -22.59
C SER A 193 -2.66 -12.58 -21.56
N VAL A 194 -2.53 -11.90 -20.42
CA VAL A 194 -1.62 -12.25 -19.32
C VAL A 194 -2.43 -12.53 -18.05
N GLU A 195 -2.10 -13.60 -17.35
CA GLU A 195 -2.63 -13.90 -16.02
C GLU A 195 -1.53 -13.67 -14.97
N VAL A 196 -1.78 -12.76 -14.04
CA VAL A 196 -0.85 -12.43 -12.94
C VAL A 196 -1.39 -13.02 -11.65
N ARG A 197 -0.56 -13.80 -10.96
CA ARG A 197 -0.92 -14.56 -9.76
C ARG A 197 -0.03 -14.17 -8.60
N VAL A 198 -0.66 -13.86 -7.46
CA VAL A 198 0.00 -13.64 -6.17
C VAL A 198 -0.58 -14.63 -5.17
N PRO A 199 -0.13 -15.89 -5.15
CA PRO A 199 -0.63 -16.90 -4.24
C PRO A 199 -0.29 -16.56 -2.78
N PRO A 200 -1.16 -16.93 -1.81
CA PRO A 200 -2.48 -17.57 -1.98
C PRO A 200 -3.63 -16.56 -2.14
N PHE A 201 -3.34 -15.30 -2.46
CA PHE A 201 -4.27 -14.20 -2.23
C PHE A 201 -5.17 -13.89 -3.41
N ALA A 202 -4.61 -13.75 -4.61
CA ALA A 202 -5.37 -13.27 -5.75
C ALA A 202 -4.70 -13.58 -7.09
N ALA A 203 -5.49 -13.51 -8.15
CA ALA A 203 -5.03 -13.47 -9.52
C ALA A 203 -5.94 -12.54 -10.33
N VAL A 204 -5.39 -11.91 -11.36
CA VAL A 204 -6.12 -11.08 -12.32
C VAL A 204 -5.68 -11.44 -13.74
N GLN A 205 -6.53 -11.09 -14.71
CA GLN A 205 -6.14 -11.10 -16.11
C GLN A 205 -5.99 -9.65 -16.57
N CYS A 206 -4.93 -9.37 -17.31
CA CYS A 206 -4.60 -8.04 -17.83
C CYS A 206 -3.96 -8.17 -19.22
N VAL A 207 -3.58 -7.02 -19.79
CA VAL A 207 -2.93 -6.85 -21.10
C VAL A 207 -3.82 -7.28 -22.27
N GLU A 208 -4.12 -6.33 -23.16
CA GLU A 208 -4.91 -6.56 -24.37
C GLU A 208 -4.21 -7.54 -25.31
N GLY A 209 -4.98 -8.33 -26.07
CA GLY A 209 -4.48 -9.11 -27.20
C GLY A 209 -5.04 -10.54 -27.25
N PRO A 210 -4.52 -11.40 -28.14
CA PRO A 210 -5.13 -12.68 -28.42
C PRO A 210 -5.16 -13.55 -27.17
N ARG A 211 -6.29 -14.25 -26.99
CA ARG A 211 -6.32 -15.34 -26.03
C ARG A 211 -5.43 -16.46 -26.51
N HIS A 212 -4.92 -17.16 -25.52
CA HIS A 212 -4.06 -18.29 -25.74
C HIS A 212 -4.71 -19.38 -26.61
N THR A 213 -3.97 -19.73 -27.66
CA THR A 213 -4.11 -20.85 -28.60
C THR A 213 -3.89 -22.23 -28.00
N ARG A 214 -4.64 -23.29 -28.31
CA ARG A 214 -4.12 -24.65 -28.08
C ARG A 214 -2.76 -24.79 -28.81
N GLY A 215 -1.66 -24.93 -28.08
CA GLY A 215 -0.30 -25.13 -28.63
C GLY A 215 0.72 -24.01 -28.37
N THR A 216 0.32 -22.81 -27.94
CA THR A 216 1.29 -21.82 -27.41
C THR A 216 1.52 -22.05 -25.90
N PRO A 217 2.42 -21.36 -25.19
CA PRO A 217 2.42 -21.30 -23.71
C PRO A 217 1.52 -20.17 -23.19
N ALA A 218 0.71 -20.40 -22.15
CA ALA A 218 -0.15 -19.35 -21.58
C ALA A 218 0.74 -18.24 -20.98
N ASN A 219 0.43 -16.96 -21.24
CA ASN A 219 1.19 -15.88 -20.59
C ASN A 219 0.80 -15.82 -19.11
N VAL A 220 1.68 -16.30 -18.24
CA VAL A 220 1.46 -16.38 -16.80
C VAL A 220 2.63 -15.75 -16.10
N VAL A 221 2.32 -14.87 -15.15
CA VAL A 221 3.26 -14.31 -14.18
C VAL A 221 2.83 -14.79 -12.80
N GLU A 222 3.73 -15.43 -12.07
CA GLU A 222 3.50 -15.84 -10.68
C GLU A 222 4.64 -15.34 -9.79
N LEU A 223 4.29 -14.70 -8.68
CA LEU A 223 5.26 -14.13 -7.75
C LEU A 223 4.70 -14.06 -6.31
N THR A 224 5.59 -13.87 -5.35
CA THR A 224 5.20 -13.74 -3.93
C THR A 224 4.51 -12.42 -3.65
N SER A 225 3.72 -12.35 -2.57
CA SER A 225 3.11 -11.09 -2.13
C SER A 225 4.14 -10.00 -1.80
N ALA A 226 5.29 -10.36 -1.20
CA ALA A 226 6.34 -9.40 -0.90
C ALA A 226 6.95 -8.80 -2.18
N SER A 227 7.34 -9.64 -3.14
CA SER A 227 7.86 -9.16 -4.44
C SER A 227 6.82 -8.34 -5.20
N TRP A 228 5.54 -8.72 -5.15
CA TRP A 228 4.49 -7.94 -5.77
C TRP A 228 4.33 -6.55 -5.16
N LEU A 229 4.31 -6.44 -3.83
CA LEU A 229 4.25 -5.15 -3.13
C LEU A 229 5.45 -4.27 -3.50
N ARG A 230 6.65 -4.84 -3.53
CA ARG A 230 7.89 -4.11 -3.86
C ARG A 230 7.90 -3.60 -5.29
N LEU A 231 7.56 -4.46 -6.26
CA LEU A 231 7.47 -4.08 -7.67
C LEU A 231 6.40 -3.00 -7.89
N ALA A 232 5.22 -3.19 -7.33
CA ALA A 232 4.12 -2.25 -7.46
C ALA A 232 4.43 -0.89 -6.81
N ALA A 233 5.21 -0.86 -5.74
CA ALA A 233 5.64 0.37 -5.07
C ALA A 233 6.99 0.92 -5.58
N GLY A 234 7.60 0.31 -6.60
CA GLY A 234 8.86 0.78 -7.18
C GLY A 234 10.09 0.60 -6.27
N ARG A 235 10.03 -0.35 -5.32
CA ARG A 235 11.13 -0.67 -4.39
C ARG A 235 12.19 -1.58 -5.01
N THR A 236 11.81 -2.34 -6.02
CA THR A 236 12.68 -3.24 -6.79
C THR A 236 12.31 -3.14 -8.27
N SER A 237 13.23 -3.54 -9.15
CA SER A 237 12.96 -3.61 -10.58
C SER A 237 12.42 -5.00 -10.97
N TRP A 238 11.71 -5.05 -12.11
CA TRP A 238 11.23 -6.31 -12.68
C TRP A 238 12.40 -7.27 -12.97
N GLU A 239 13.47 -6.75 -13.57
CA GLU A 239 14.67 -7.49 -13.91
C GLU A 239 15.34 -8.08 -12.68
N ASP A 240 15.44 -7.30 -11.60
CA ASP A 240 16.05 -7.73 -10.33
C ASP A 240 15.26 -8.89 -9.70
N GLU A 241 13.94 -8.80 -9.65
CA GLU A 241 13.08 -9.85 -9.07
C GLU A 241 13.06 -11.12 -9.93
N VAL A 242 13.13 -10.99 -11.26
CA VAL A 242 13.28 -12.13 -12.18
C VAL A 242 14.65 -12.78 -12.00
N ALA A 243 15.73 -12.00 -11.95
CA ALA A 243 17.08 -12.51 -11.75
C ALA A 243 17.25 -13.20 -10.39
N ALA A 244 16.56 -12.70 -9.35
CA ALA A 244 16.52 -13.32 -8.02
C ALA A 244 15.65 -14.60 -7.96
N GLY A 245 14.89 -14.92 -9.03
CA GLY A 245 14.00 -16.07 -9.07
C GLY A 245 12.69 -15.89 -8.29
N ASN A 246 12.36 -14.66 -7.91
CA ASN A 246 11.13 -14.33 -7.18
C ASN A 246 9.91 -14.21 -8.09
N VAL A 247 10.14 -14.07 -9.40
CA VAL A 247 9.12 -14.00 -10.44
C VAL A 247 9.27 -15.17 -11.41
N SER A 248 8.20 -15.94 -11.56
CA SER A 248 8.05 -16.92 -12.63
C SER A 248 7.21 -16.32 -13.75
N ALA A 249 7.85 -15.96 -14.85
CA ALA A 249 7.20 -15.43 -16.04
C ALA A 249 7.31 -16.43 -17.21
N SER A 250 6.17 -16.80 -17.80
CA SER A 250 6.09 -17.75 -18.91
C SER A 250 5.23 -17.16 -20.02
N GLY A 251 5.68 -17.26 -21.29
CA GLY A 251 5.01 -16.72 -22.46
C GLY A 251 5.56 -15.36 -22.91
N ASP A 252 5.48 -15.09 -24.22
CA ASP A 252 6.13 -13.94 -24.88
C ASP A 252 5.63 -12.57 -24.41
N ARG A 253 4.53 -12.53 -23.66
CA ARG A 253 3.90 -11.29 -23.16
C ARG A 253 3.91 -11.18 -21.63
N ALA A 254 4.58 -12.09 -20.95
CA ALA A 254 4.65 -12.14 -19.49
C ALA A 254 5.68 -11.18 -18.89
N ASP A 255 6.05 -10.12 -19.62
CA ASP A 255 6.89 -9.03 -19.13
C ASP A 255 6.00 -7.86 -18.69
N LEU A 256 6.06 -7.52 -17.40
CA LEU A 256 5.30 -6.43 -16.79
C LEU A 256 6.14 -5.18 -16.52
N SER A 257 7.43 -5.15 -16.88
CA SER A 257 8.35 -4.03 -16.61
C SER A 257 7.77 -2.68 -17.05
N GLY A 258 7.20 -2.61 -18.25
CA GLY A 258 6.58 -1.40 -18.79
C GLY A 258 5.25 -0.99 -18.16
N LEU A 259 4.73 -1.77 -17.19
CA LEU A 259 3.49 -1.51 -16.46
C LEU A 259 3.72 -1.22 -14.97
N LEU A 260 4.98 -1.23 -14.53
CA LEU A 260 5.40 -1.02 -13.15
C LEU A 260 6.32 0.22 -13.05
N PRO A 261 6.34 0.93 -11.90
CA PRO A 261 5.52 0.72 -10.70
C PRO A 261 4.06 1.21 -10.86
N LEU A 262 3.24 0.93 -9.85
CA LEU A 262 1.82 1.30 -9.80
C LEU A 262 1.53 2.48 -8.86
N LEU A 263 2.44 2.79 -7.94
CA LEU A 263 2.35 3.90 -6.98
C LEU A 263 3.18 5.11 -7.42
#